data_AF-A0A918YB69-F1
#
_entry.id   AF-A0A918YB69-F1
#
_cell.length_a   1.000
_cell.length_b   1.000
_cell.length_c   1.000
_cell.angle_alpha   90.00
_cell.angle_beta   90.00
_cell.angle_gamma   90.00
#
_symmetry.space_group_name_H-M   'P 1'
#
loop_
_entity.id
_entity.type
_entity.pdbx_description
1 polymer ?
#
loop_
_entity_poly.entity_id
_entity_poly.type
_entity_poly.pdbx_seq_one_letter_code
_entity_poly.pdbx_strand_id
1 'polypeptide(L)' 'MNGLSTLLIVVGLFLVGGIISFVKQKMPTSLIVLLSIGAAMCLVAGVLRLEVWN' A
#
# COMPACT_ATOMS: atom_id res chain seq x y z
N MET A 1 -11.73 -14.56 1.44
CA MET A 1 -11.28 -13.14 1.30
C MET A 1 -12.47 -12.23 1.53
N ASN A 2 -12.44 -11.36 2.55
CA ASN A 2 -13.49 -10.36 2.76
C ASN A 2 -13.20 -9.08 1.96
N GLY A 3 -14.23 -8.34 1.54
CA GLY A 3 -14.15 -7.12 0.74
C GLY A 3 -13.19 -6.07 1.31
N LEU A 4 -13.08 -5.96 2.64
CA LEU A 4 -12.12 -5.06 3.29
C LEU A 4 -10.65 -5.46 3.03
N SER A 5 -10.34 -6.76 2.98
CA SER A 5 -8.98 -7.24 2.69
C SER A 5 -8.60 -6.92 1.25
N THR A 6 -9.52 -7.16 0.31
CA THR A 6 -9.36 -6.81 -1.11
C THR A 6 -9.12 -5.31 -1.28
N LEU A 7 -9.91 -4.47 -0.61
CA LEU A 7 -9.78 -3.01 -0.66
C LEU A 7 -8.39 -2.56 -0.18
N LEU A 8 -7.93 -3.06 0.97
CA LEU A 8 -6.62 -2.73 1.52
C LEU A 8 -5.47 -3.15 0.59
N ILE A 9 -5.56 -4.32 -0.03
CA ILE A 9 -4.53 -4.79 -0.97
C ILE A 9 -4.52 -3.94 -2.24
N VAL A 10 -5.69 -3.68 -2.84
CA VAL A 10 -5.80 -2.87 -4.07
C VAL A 10 -5.31 -1.44 -3.83
N VAL A 11 -5.71 -0.83 -2.72
CA VAL A 11 -5.22 0.51 -2.31
C VAL A 11 -3.71 0.47 -2.08
N GLY A 12 -3.20 -0.53 -1.36
CA GLY A 12 -1.77 -0.70 -1.12
C GLY A 12 -0.96 -0.76 -2.42
N LEU A 13 -1.40 -1.58 -3.39
CA LEU A 13 -0.77 -1.69 -4.70
C LEU A 13 -0.89 -0.40 -5.54
N PHE A 14 -2.02 0.30 -5.45
CA PHE A 14 -2.20 1.61 -6.09
C PHE A 14 -1.21 2.64 -5.52
N LEU A 15 -1.03 2.67 -4.19
CA LEU A 15 -0.08 3.58 -3.55
C LEU A 15 1.37 3.26 -3.95
N VAL A 16 1.72 1.99 -4.20
CA VAL A 16 3.03 1.63 -4.78
C VAL A 16 3.23 2.26 -6.16
N GLY A 17 2.19 2.28 -7.01
CA GLY A 17 2.21 3.04 -8.26
C GLY A 17 2.46 4.54 -8.03
N GLY A 18 1.82 5.10 -6.99
CA GLY A 18 2.06 6.48 -6.53
C GLY A 18 3.50 6.76 -6.13
N ILE A 19 4.14 5.85 -5.37
CA ILE A 19 5.55 5.96 -4.96
C ILE A 19 6.46 6.02 -6.19
N ILE A 20 6.30 5.10 -7.13
CA ILE A 20 7.09 5.05 -8.36
C ILE A 20 6.92 6.35 -9.16
N SER A 21 5.68 6.86 -9.23
CA SER A 21 5.37 8.14 -9.87
C SER A 21 6.08 9.32 -9.19
N PHE A 22 6.02 9.39 -7.86
CA PHE A 22 6.63 10.48 -7.07
C PHE A 22 8.16 10.47 -7.11
N VAL A 23 8.78 9.28 -7.14
CA VAL A 23 10.22 9.14 -7.37
C VAL A 23 10.61 9.70 -8.74
N LYS A 24 9.86 9.36 -9.81
CA LYS A 24 10.12 9.88 -11.16
C LYS A 24 9.91 11.40 -11.27
N GLN A 25 8.97 11.95 -10.50
CA GLN A 25 8.69 13.39 -10.43
C GLN A 25 9.63 14.16 -9.50
N LYS A 26 10.58 13.48 -8.83
CA LYS A 26 11.51 14.08 -7.86
C LYS A 26 10.80 14.82 -6.72
N MET A 27 9.69 14.25 -6.25
CA MET A 27 8.96 14.79 -5.10
C MET A 27 9.80 14.73 -3.82
N PRO A 28 9.47 15.53 -2.78
CA PRO A 28 10.21 15.53 -1.52
C PRO A 28 10.30 14.14 -0.89
N THR A 29 11.50 13.75 -0.44
CA THR A 29 11.75 12.42 0.14
C THR A 29 10.83 12.11 1.33
N SER A 30 10.55 13.11 2.17
CA SER A 30 9.63 12.95 3.32
C SER A 30 8.23 12.49 2.90
N LEU A 31 7.73 13.02 1.78
CA LEU A 31 6.42 12.68 1.24
C LEU A 31 6.42 11.27 0.61
N ILE A 32 7.51 10.90 -0.08
CA ILE A 32 7.69 9.54 -0.60
C ILE A 32 7.74 8.52 0.54
N VAL A 33 8.47 8.82 1.62
CA VAL A 33 8.58 7.96 2.80
C VAL A 33 7.21 7.78 3.46
N LEU A 34 6.46 8.87 3.66
CA LEU A 34 5.12 8.81 4.24
C LEU A 34 4.18 7.92 3.39
N LEU A 35 4.18 8.13 2.06
CA LEU A 35 3.38 7.32 1.15
C LEU A 35 3.79 5.84 1.20
N SER A 36 5.10 5.56 1.30
CA SER A 36 5.64 4.21 1.41
C SER A 36 5.20 3.50 2.67
N ILE A 37 5.18 4.20 3.81
CA ILE A 37 4.65 3.67 5.07
C ILE A 37 3.16 3.35 4.92
N GLY A 38 2.37 4.26 4.35
CA GLY A 38 0.94 4.04 4.10
C GLY A 38 0.65 2.84 3.18
N ALA A 39 1.43 2.69 2.11
CA ALA A 39 1.34 1.54 1.21
C ALA A 39 1.65 0.23 1.94
N ALA A 40 2.75 0.19 2.70
CA ALA A 40 3.14 -0.98 3.49
C ALA A 40 2.07 -1.34 4.53
N MET A 41 1.50 -0.35 5.24
CA MET A 41 0.43 -0.58 6.20
C MET A 41 -0.81 -1.20 5.55
N CYS A 42 -1.23 -0.70 4.38
CA CYS A 42 -2.39 -1.25 3.66
C CYS A 42 -2.14 -2.69 3.20
N LEU A 43 -0.97 -2.97 2.61
CA LEU A 43 -0.62 -4.31 2.13
C LEU A 43 -0.52 -5.32 3.28
N VAL A 44 0.21 -4.98 4.34
CA VAL A 44 0.36 -5.86 5.52
C VAL A 44 -1.00 -6.11 6.17
N ALA A 45 -1.79 -5.06 6.39
CA ALA A 45 -3.12 -5.17 6.98
C ALA A 45 -4.09 -6.00 6.12
N GLY A 46 -4.00 -5.89 4.80
CA GLY A 46 -4.80 -6.67 3.86
C GLY A 46 -4.40 -8.15 3.83
N VAL A 47 -3.09 -8.43 3.80
CA VAL A 47 -2.54 -9.81 3.81
C VAL A 47 -2.85 -10.53 5.12
N LEU A 48 -2.70 -9.87 6.27
CA LEU A 48 -3.01 -10.48 7.58
C LEU A 48 -4.49 -10.86 7.75
N ARG A 49 -5.39 -10.30 6.94
CA ARG A 49 -6.84 -10.58 6.97
C ARG A 49 -7.27 -11.65 5.95
N LEU A 50 -6.33 -12.24 5.20
CA LEU A 50 -6.63 -13.35 4.32
C LEU A 50 -7.02 -14.59 5.15
N GLU A 51 -8.02 -15.33 4.70
CA GLU A 51 -8.49 -16.55 5.40
C GLU A 51 -7.55 -17.76 5.23
N VAL A 52 -6.42 -17.59 4.52
CA VAL A 52 -5.40 -18.64 4.30
C VAL A 52 -4.60 -18.98 5.56
N TRP A 53 -4.67 -18.13 6.59
CA TRP A 53 -3.95 -18.30 7.84
C TRP A 53 -4.71 -19.14 8.88
N ASN A 54 -5.94 -19.56 8.58
CA ASN A 54 -6.80 -20.39 9.42
C ASN A 54 -6.92 -21.79 8.83
#